data_AF-A0A3E0N1J5-F1
#
_entry.id   AF-A0A3E0N1J5-F1
#
_cell.length_a   1.000
_cell.length_b   1.000
_cell.length_c   1.000
_cell.angle_alpha   90.00
_cell.angle_beta   90.00
_cell.angle_gamma   90.00
#
_symmetry.space_group_name_H-M   'P 1'
#
loop_
_entity.id
_entity.type
_entity.pdbx_description
1 polymer ?
#
loop_
_entity_poly.entity_id
_entity_poly.type
_entity_poly.pdbx_seq_one_letter_code
_entity_poly.pdbx_strand_id
1 'polypeptide(L)'
;MEIRNRETGAVITISEFKAEHPRTAFPKQINTLVLDSYGYDAVLNGPSATTSGPYETSVRDGVEEVNGQWFTKFVVGPIFTDNDEGTAAEQEAAYRARIDSEAGASVRAERASKLAASDWTVLTDSPLTTAKKTEWKTYRQALRDIPSAEGFPHDVTWPSEPS
;
A
#
# COMPACT_ATOMS: atom_id res chain seq x y z
N MET A 1 20.47 8.81 -6.69
CA MET A 1 21.14 8.97 -5.38
C MET A 1 20.94 10.40 -4.95
N GLU A 2 20.48 10.58 -3.72
CA GLU A 2 20.33 11.88 -3.09
C GLU A 2 21.50 12.13 -2.14
N ILE A 3 21.77 13.41 -1.91
CA ILE A 3 22.81 13.89 -1.01
C ILE A 3 22.25 15.04 -0.19
N ARG A 4 22.74 15.19 1.04
CA ARG A 4 22.35 16.26 1.96
C ARG A 4 23.51 17.25 2.08
N ASN A 5 23.25 18.53 1.88
CA ASN A 5 24.21 19.59 2.22
C ASN A 5 24.31 19.72 3.75
N ARG A 6 25.52 19.64 4.31
CA ARG A 6 25.74 19.61 5.77
C ARG A 6 25.43 20.95 6.44
N GLU A 7 25.64 22.07 5.74
CA GLU A 7 25.43 23.42 6.26
C GLU A 7 23.95 23.81 6.22
N THR A 8 23.28 23.58 5.08
CA THR A 8 21.88 24.01 4.87
C THR A 8 20.86 22.95 5.23
N GLY A 9 21.27 21.68 5.31
CA GLY A 9 20.37 20.53 5.44
C GLY A 9 19.57 20.20 4.17
N ALA A 10 19.77 20.94 3.07
CA ALA A 10 19.05 20.71 1.83
C ALA A 10 19.39 19.34 1.22
N VAL A 11 18.37 18.60 0.80
CA VAL A 11 18.53 17.32 0.10
C VAL A 11 18.37 17.55 -1.40
N ILE A 12 19.41 17.24 -2.16
CA ILE A 12 19.45 17.39 -3.62
C ILE A 12 19.87 16.09 -4.30
N THR A 13 19.63 16.01 -5.60
CA THR A 13 20.11 14.91 -6.43
C THR A 13 21.58 15.12 -6.82
N ILE A 14 22.27 14.03 -7.14
CA ILE A 14 23.62 14.09 -7.74
C ILE A 14 23.65 14.91 -9.04
N SER A 15 22.55 14.95 -9.79
CA SER A 15 22.47 15.74 -11.03
C SER A 15 22.46 17.24 -10.75
N GLU A 16 21.68 17.68 -9.75
CA GLU A 16 21.65 19.08 -9.30
C GLU A 16 23.01 19.50 -8.73
N PHE A 17 23.62 18.65 -7.90
CA PHE A 17 24.98 18.86 -7.41
C PHE A 17 25.99 19.10 -8.54
N LYS A 18 25.94 18.29 -9.60
CA LYS A 18 26.79 18.47 -10.79
C LYS A 18 26.48 19.78 -11.53
N ALA A 19 25.22 20.16 -11.60
CA ALA A 19 24.78 21.38 -12.27
C ALA A 19 25.23 22.64 -11.52
N GLU A 20 25.31 22.61 -10.19
CA GLU A 20 25.86 23.68 -9.35
C GLU A 20 27.38 23.87 -9.54
N HIS A 21 28.07 22.85 -10.07
CA HIS A 21 29.52 22.84 -10.25
C HIS A 21 29.91 22.59 -11.72
N PRO A 22 29.48 23.43 -12.68
CA PRO A 22 29.58 23.15 -14.11
C PRO A 22 31.01 23.17 -14.65
N ARG A 23 31.97 23.77 -13.91
CA ARG A 23 33.39 23.84 -14.28
C ARG A 23 34.23 22.70 -13.69
N THR A 24 33.60 21.73 -13.02
CA THR A 24 34.25 20.60 -12.37
C THR A 24 33.96 19.32 -13.12
N ALA A 25 35.01 18.60 -13.51
CA ALA A 25 34.87 17.25 -14.07
C ALA A 25 34.74 16.24 -12.93
N PHE A 26 33.52 15.75 -12.69
CA PHE A 26 33.28 14.73 -11.67
C PHE A 26 33.59 13.32 -12.20
N PRO A 27 34.03 12.39 -11.33
CA PRO A 27 34.12 10.99 -11.68
C PRO A 27 32.75 10.43 -12.06
N LYS A 28 32.75 9.33 -12.83
CA LYS A 28 31.52 8.67 -13.30
C LYS A 28 30.61 8.27 -12.12
N GLN A 29 31.20 7.76 -11.05
CA GLN A 29 30.54 7.51 -9.77
C GLN A 29 31.08 8.50 -8.74
N ILE A 30 30.19 9.30 -8.16
CA ILE A 30 30.53 10.18 -7.04
C ILE A 30 30.46 9.33 -5.76
N ASN A 31 31.60 9.21 -5.07
CA ASN A 31 31.70 8.49 -3.81
C ASN A 31 31.66 9.46 -2.61
N THR A 32 31.66 8.91 -1.40
CA THR A 32 31.57 9.70 -0.15
C THR A 32 32.71 10.69 0.01
N LEU A 33 33.94 10.33 -0.36
CA LEU A 33 35.11 11.23 -0.25
C LEU A 33 34.95 12.50 -1.09
N VAL A 34 34.38 12.37 -2.30
CA VAL A 34 34.07 13.55 -3.13
C VAL A 34 32.99 14.37 -2.42
N LEU A 35 31.90 13.76 -1.97
CA LEU A 35 30.83 14.50 -1.27
C LEU A 35 31.34 15.23 -0.03
N ASP A 36 32.17 14.58 0.78
CA ASP A 36 32.79 15.16 1.98
C ASP A 36 33.61 16.42 1.66
N SER A 37 34.36 16.41 0.55
CA SER A 37 35.17 17.56 0.13
C SER A 37 34.34 18.78 -0.26
N TYR A 38 33.07 18.58 -0.62
CA TYR A 38 32.11 19.65 -0.94
C TYR A 38 31.13 19.93 0.22
N GLY A 39 31.29 19.25 1.37
CA GLY A 39 30.40 19.43 2.52
C GLY A 39 29.03 18.76 2.38
N TYR A 40 28.96 17.65 1.64
CA TYR A 40 27.73 16.86 1.46
C TYR A 40 27.85 15.48 2.09
N ASP A 41 26.74 14.99 2.63
CA ASP A 41 26.59 13.63 3.12
C ASP A 41 25.75 12.80 2.13
N ALA A 42 26.11 11.54 1.92
CA ALA A 42 25.29 10.63 1.11
C ALA A 42 23.98 10.28 1.84
N VAL A 43 22.84 10.36 1.15
CA VAL A 43 21.55 9.89 1.67
C VAL A 43 21.30 8.47 1.15
N LEU A 44 21.29 7.52 2.08
CA LEU A 44 21.00 6.12 1.85
C LEU A 44 19.50 5.85 1.98
N ASN A 45 19.03 4.71 1.48
CA ASN A 45 17.63 4.34 1.66
C ASN A 45 17.42 3.78 3.07
N GLY A 46 16.59 4.44 3.87
CA GLY A 46 16.14 3.94 5.17
C GLY A 46 15.05 2.87 5.04
N PRO A 47 14.76 2.16 6.14
CA PRO A 47 13.71 1.16 6.16
C PRO A 47 12.34 1.80 5.92
N SER A 48 11.45 1.09 5.21
CA SER A 48 10.05 1.47 5.10
C SER A 48 9.36 1.42 6.47
N ALA A 49 8.33 2.24 6.66
CA ALA A 49 7.53 2.20 7.87
C ALA A 49 6.74 0.88 7.97
N THR A 50 6.58 0.37 9.18
CA THR A 50 5.77 -0.82 9.43
C THR A 50 4.29 -0.41 9.47
N THR A 51 3.49 -0.97 8.57
CA THR A 51 2.04 -0.74 8.48
C THR A 51 1.27 -1.90 9.10
N SER A 52 0.17 -1.61 9.78
CA SER A 52 -0.64 -2.54 10.56
C SER A 52 -2.08 -2.70 10.05
N GLY A 53 -2.57 -1.76 9.25
CA GLY A 53 -3.95 -1.74 8.77
C GLY A 53 -4.11 -1.50 7.26
N PRO A 54 -5.30 -1.77 6.70
CA PRO A 54 -5.58 -1.65 5.26
C PRO A 54 -5.54 -0.20 4.75
N TYR A 55 -5.55 0.77 5.66
CA TYR A 55 -5.51 2.19 5.35
C TYR A 55 -4.11 2.77 5.39
N GLU A 56 -3.13 2.04 5.92
CA GLU A 56 -1.79 2.53 6.19
C GLU A 56 -0.83 2.26 5.03
N THR A 57 0.05 3.22 4.75
CA THR A 57 1.12 3.09 3.76
C THR A 57 2.41 3.74 4.26
N SER A 58 3.56 3.26 3.81
CA SER A 58 4.84 3.85 4.15
C SER A 58 5.09 5.09 3.28
N VAL A 59 5.01 6.28 3.86
CA VAL A 59 5.27 7.56 3.18
C VAL A 59 6.62 8.13 3.58
N ARG A 60 7.30 8.79 2.63
CA ARG A 60 8.59 9.42 2.91
C ARG A 60 8.39 10.69 3.74
N ASP A 61 9.19 10.83 4.80
CA ASP A 61 9.20 11.97 5.72
C ASP A 61 10.63 12.52 5.87
N GLY A 62 11.20 12.99 4.76
CA GLY A 62 12.52 13.60 4.74
C GLY A 62 13.67 12.60 4.92
N VAL A 63 14.66 12.99 5.72
CA VAL A 63 15.89 12.24 5.99
C VAL A 63 16.23 12.31 7.48
N GLU A 64 16.88 11.28 8.00
CA GLU A 64 17.33 11.20 9.39
C GLU A 64 18.76 10.66 9.48
N GLU A 65 19.46 11.04 10.56
CA GLU A 65 20.80 10.55 10.83
C GLU A 65 20.76 9.33 11.74
N VAL A 66 21.38 8.24 11.30
CA VAL A 66 21.52 7.00 12.06
C VAL A 66 22.98 6.57 12.02
N ASN A 67 23.64 6.53 13.18
CA ASN A 67 25.04 6.12 13.32
C ASN A 67 26.02 6.90 12.41
N GLY A 68 25.83 8.21 12.25
CA GLY A 68 26.70 9.06 11.43
C GLY A 68 26.48 8.94 9.92
N GLN A 69 25.42 8.24 9.50
CA GLN A 69 25.00 8.17 8.10
C GLN A 69 23.57 8.68 7.95
N TRP A 70 23.27 9.30 6.81
CA TRP A 70 21.95 9.83 6.52
C TRP A 70 21.12 8.82 5.74
N PHE A 71 19.87 8.65 6.15
CA PHE A 71 18.91 7.76 5.52
C PHE A 71 17.63 8.50 5.17
N THR A 72 16.95 8.11 4.09
CA THR A 72 15.57 8.53 3.82
C THR A 72 14.68 8.01 4.94
N LYS A 73 13.97 8.89 5.61
CA LYS A 73 13.05 8.52 6.68
C LYS A 73 11.69 8.20 6.08
N PHE A 74 11.06 7.15 6.57
CA PHE A 74 9.69 6.79 6.23
C PHE A 74 8.83 6.72 7.49
N VAL A 75 7.58 7.18 7.38
CA VAL A 75 6.57 7.14 8.44
C VAL A 75 5.31 6.48 7.91
N VAL A 76 4.43 6.08 8.84
CA VAL A 76 3.10 5.59 8.49
C VAL A 76 2.25 6.78 8.03
N GLY A 77 1.69 6.69 6.84
CA GLY A 77 0.71 7.62 6.29
C GLY A 77 -0.51 6.87 5.74
N PRO A 78 -1.38 7.55 4.97
CA PRO A 78 -1.30 8.97 4.59
C PRO A 78 -1.42 9.92 5.79
N ILE A 79 -0.76 11.07 5.71
CA ILE A 79 -0.89 12.16 6.69
C ILE A 79 -1.89 13.16 6.10
N PHE A 80 -3.00 13.38 6.81
CA PHE A 80 -4.03 14.33 6.40
C PHE A 80 -3.84 15.66 7.14
N THR A 81 -3.97 16.76 6.40
CA THR A 81 -3.90 18.12 6.95
C THR A 81 -5.02 18.96 6.36
N ASP A 82 -5.56 19.88 7.14
CA ASP A 82 -6.57 20.84 6.68
C ASP A 82 -6.05 21.62 5.46
N ASN A 83 -6.90 21.75 4.45
CA ASN A 83 -6.61 22.51 3.23
C ASN A 83 -7.92 23.13 2.67
N ASP A 84 -7.82 23.77 1.50
CA ASP A 84 -8.97 24.43 0.86
C ASP A 84 -10.08 23.44 0.43
N GLU A 85 -9.79 22.13 0.34
CA GLU A 85 -10.72 21.08 -0.06
C GLU A 85 -11.48 20.46 1.13
N GLY A 86 -10.98 20.64 2.35
CA GLY A 86 -11.63 20.16 3.57
C GLY A 86 -10.68 19.91 4.73
N THR A 87 -11.26 19.51 5.85
CA THR A 87 -10.51 19.15 7.07
C THR A 87 -9.78 17.82 6.91
N ALA A 88 -8.73 17.61 7.71
CA ALA A 88 -8.00 16.34 7.78
C ALA A 88 -8.93 15.14 8.05
N ALA A 89 -9.94 15.33 8.91
CA ALA A 89 -10.92 14.30 9.25
C ALA A 89 -11.83 13.93 8.06
N GLU A 90 -12.27 14.91 7.27
CA GLU A 90 -13.09 14.65 6.07
C GLU A 90 -12.28 13.93 5.00
N GLN A 91 -11.03 14.33 4.79
CA GLN A 91 -10.12 13.67 3.86
C GLN A 91 -9.83 12.22 4.29
N GLU A 92 -9.59 11.98 5.58
CA GLU A 92 -9.38 10.63 6.12
C GLU A 92 -10.62 9.76 5.91
N ALA A 93 -11.82 10.28 6.21
CA ALA A 93 -13.07 9.56 6.01
C ALA A 93 -13.30 9.20 4.53
N ALA A 94 -13.05 10.14 3.62
CA ALA A 94 -13.16 9.91 2.18
C ALA A 94 -12.14 8.87 1.69
N TYR A 95 -10.91 8.94 2.20
CA TYR A 95 -9.86 7.97 1.89
C TYR A 95 -10.26 6.56 2.33
N ARG A 96 -10.69 6.39 3.58
CA ARG A 96 -11.13 5.09 4.13
C ARG A 96 -12.31 4.55 3.33
N ALA A 97 -13.31 5.37 3.05
CA ALA A 97 -14.48 4.98 2.26
C ALA A 97 -14.11 4.50 0.85
N ARG A 98 -13.13 5.15 0.20
CA ARG A 98 -12.62 4.72 -1.11
C ARG A 98 -11.94 3.35 -1.02
N ILE A 99 -11.04 3.16 -0.06
CA ILE A 99 -10.34 1.89 0.16
C ILE A 99 -11.34 0.75 0.48
N ASP A 100 -12.33 1.00 1.33
CA ASP A 100 -13.39 0.05 1.65
C ASP A 100 -14.24 -0.30 0.43
N SER A 101 -14.57 0.70 -0.39
CA SER A 101 -15.35 0.49 -1.62
C SER A 101 -14.60 -0.37 -2.63
N GLU A 102 -13.31 -0.08 -2.84
CA GLU A 102 -12.41 -0.84 -3.73
C GLU A 102 -12.25 -2.28 -3.25
N ALA A 103 -11.91 -2.48 -1.98
CA ALA A 103 -11.78 -3.81 -1.37
C ALA A 103 -13.11 -4.58 -1.45
N GLY A 104 -14.22 -3.92 -1.10
CA GLY A 104 -15.55 -4.52 -1.15
C GLY A 104 -15.97 -4.88 -2.58
N ALA A 105 -15.57 -4.10 -3.59
CA ALA A 105 -15.83 -4.44 -5.00
C ALA A 105 -15.08 -5.71 -5.40
N SER A 106 -13.81 -5.84 -5.00
CA SER A 106 -12.99 -7.04 -5.24
C SER A 106 -13.64 -8.29 -4.62
N VAL A 107 -14.01 -8.22 -3.33
CA VAL A 107 -14.68 -9.34 -2.63
C VAL A 107 -16.00 -9.71 -3.30
N ARG A 108 -16.82 -8.72 -3.68
CA ARG A 108 -18.10 -8.98 -4.37
C ARG A 108 -17.90 -9.62 -5.75
N ALA A 109 -16.82 -9.28 -6.46
CA ALA A 109 -16.47 -9.89 -7.72
C ALA A 109 -16.06 -11.36 -7.54
N GLU A 110 -15.21 -11.66 -6.55
CA GLU A 110 -14.86 -13.04 -6.21
C GLU A 110 -16.09 -13.86 -5.81
N ARG A 111 -16.98 -13.29 -4.98
CA ARG A 111 -18.25 -13.91 -4.62
C ARG A 111 -19.09 -14.25 -5.85
N ALA A 112 -19.21 -13.30 -6.79
CA ALA A 112 -19.94 -13.52 -8.03
C ALA A 112 -19.32 -14.65 -8.87
N SER A 113 -17.99 -14.72 -8.94
CA SER A 113 -17.27 -15.80 -9.63
C SER A 113 -17.54 -17.18 -9.00
N LYS A 114 -17.45 -17.31 -7.67
CA LYS A 114 -17.75 -18.57 -6.96
C LYS A 114 -19.23 -18.98 -7.10
N LEU A 115 -20.16 -18.01 -7.08
CA LEU A 115 -21.57 -18.27 -7.36
C LEU A 115 -21.80 -18.72 -8.82
N ALA A 116 -21.12 -18.13 -9.79
CA ALA A 116 -21.23 -18.58 -11.18
C ALA A 116 -20.69 -20.00 -11.38
N ALA A 117 -19.51 -20.29 -10.79
CA ALA A 117 -18.88 -21.62 -10.89
C ALA A 117 -19.72 -22.74 -10.26
N SER A 118 -20.46 -22.42 -9.20
CA SER A 118 -21.32 -23.37 -8.47
C SER A 118 -22.79 -23.36 -8.91
N ASP A 119 -23.14 -22.70 -10.03
CA ASP A 119 -24.56 -22.56 -10.40
C ASP A 119 -25.20 -23.89 -10.83
N TRP A 120 -24.46 -24.71 -11.58
CA TRP A 120 -24.92 -26.00 -12.08
C TRP A 120 -25.29 -27.01 -10.96
N THR A 121 -24.78 -26.83 -9.75
CA THR A 121 -24.95 -27.78 -8.64
C THR A 121 -26.33 -27.71 -8.02
N VAL A 122 -27.06 -26.61 -8.22
CA VAL A 122 -28.39 -26.39 -7.63
C VAL A 122 -29.53 -26.50 -8.64
N LEU A 123 -29.22 -26.72 -9.93
CA LEU A 123 -30.21 -26.90 -10.98
C LEU A 123 -31.00 -28.21 -10.81
N THR A 124 -32.24 -28.22 -11.29
CA THR A 124 -33.15 -29.36 -11.16
C THR A 124 -32.60 -30.60 -11.89
N ASP A 125 -31.98 -30.40 -13.06
CA ASP A 125 -31.36 -31.42 -13.92
C ASP A 125 -29.93 -31.80 -13.49
N SER A 126 -29.37 -31.14 -12.47
CA SER A 126 -28.06 -31.47 -11.93
C SER A 126 -27.98 -32.94 -11.52
N PRO A 127 -26.89 -33.67 -11.88
CA PRO A 127 -26.72 -35.10 -11.58
C PRO A 127 -26.49 -35.40 -10.09
N LEU A 128 -26.35 -34.36 -9.25
CA LEU A 128 -26.11 -34.49 -7.82
C LEU A 128 -27.31 -35.07 -7.08
N THR A 129 -27.03 -35.79 -6.00
CA THR A 129 -28.07 -36.26 -5.08
C THR A 129 -28.73 -35.08 -4.37
N THR A 130 -29.96 -35.27 -3.88
CA THR A 130 -30.67 -34.24 -3.10
C THR A 130 -29.86 -33.74 -1.90
N ALA A 131 -29.15 -34.64 -1.22
CA ALA A 131 -28.27 -34.28 -0.11
C ALA A 131 -27.14 -33.32 -0.56
N LYS A 132 -26.46 -33.65 -1.67
CA LYS A 132 -25.40 -32.78 -2.21
C LYS A 132 -25.93 -31.44 -2.70
N LYS A 133 -27.10 -31.41 -3.36
CA LYS A 133 -27.74 -30.13 -3.74
C LYS A 133 -28.01 -29.25 -2.51
N THR A 134 -28.36 -29.83 -1.36
CA THR A 134 -28.55 -29.08 -0.11
C THR A 134 -27.24 -28.49 0.42
N GLU A 135 -26.14 -29.26 0.43
CA GLU A 135 -24.81 -28.75 0.82
C GLU A 135 -24.40 -27.55 -0.06
N TRP A 136 -24.58 -27.67 -1.38
CA TRP A 136 -24.31 -26.58 -2.33
C TRP A 136 -25.20 -25.36 -2.13
N LYS A 137 -26.48 -25.55 -1.77
CA LYS A 137 -27.36 -24.43 -1.42
C LYS A 137 -26.86 -23.70 -0.17
N THR A 138 -26.43 -24.42 0.86
CA THR A 138 -25.86 -23.82 2.08
C THR A 138 -24.57 -23.05 1.77
N TYR A 139 -23.65 -23.64 1.01
CA TYR A 139 -22.42 -22.98 0.57
C TYR A 139 -22.72 -21.67 -0.20
N ARG A 140 -23.62 -21.72 -1.18
CA ARG A 140 -24.01 -20.56 -1.97
C ARG A 140 -24.74 -19.50 -1.14
N GLN A 141 -25.45 -19.89 -0.09
CA GLN A 141 -26.05 -18.93 0.86
C GLN A 141 -24.95 -18.22 1.65
N ALA A 142 -24.01 -18.99 2.23
CA ALA A 142 -22.87 -18.41 2.95
C ALA A 142 -22.06 -17.43 2.08
N LEU A 143 -21.87 -17.74 0.78
CA LEU A 143 -21.26 -16.79 -0.16
C LEU A 143 -22.07 -15.48 -0.27
N ARG A 144 -23.40 -15.55 -0.35
CA ARG A 144 -24.27 -14.36 -0.46
C ARG A 144 -24.23 -13.51 0.80
N ASP A 145 -23.97 -14.12 1.96
CA ASP A 145 -23.95 -13.45 3.26
C ASP A 145 -22.63 -12.72 3.54
N ILE A 146 -21.56 -12.98 2.76
CA ILE A 146 -20.23 -12.35 2.91
C ILE A 146 -20.25 -10.81 3.06
N PRO A 147 -21.00 -10.03 2.23
CA PRO A 147 -21.02 -8.57 2.38
C PRO A 147 -21.61 -8.06 3.69
N SER A 148 -22.28 -8.93 4.45
CA SER A 148 -22.85 -8.63 5.77
C SER A 148 -22.05 -9.28 6.91
N ALA A 149 -20.98 -10.01 6.59
CA ALA A 149 -20.16 -10.70 7.59
C ALA A 149 -19.21 -9.71 8.30
N GLU A 150 -18.83 -10.06 9.53
CA GLU A 150 -17.77 -9.37 10.26
C GLU A 150 -16.46 -9.41 9.48
N GLY A 151 -15.68 -8.34 9.55
CA GLY A 151 -14.42 -8.21 8.82
C GLY A 151 -14.57 -7.78 7.35
N PHE A 152 -15.77 -7.81 6.77
CA PHE A 152 -15.96 -7.26 5.41
C PHE A 152 -15.60 -5.77 5.37
N PRO A 153 -14.82 -5.30 4.37
CA PRO A 153 -14.29 -6.05 3.24
C PRO A 153 -12.85 -6.59 3.39
N HIS A 154 -12.17 -6.29 4.50
CA HIS A 154 -10.71 -6.48 4.63
C HIS A 154 -10.28 -7.83 5.21
N ASP A 155 -11.16 -8.49 5.96
CA ASP A 155 -10.92 -9.79 6.61
C ASP A 155 -12.11 -10.73 6.35
N VAL A 156 -12.16 -11.29 5.15
CA VAL A 156 -13.27 -12.15 4.71
C VAL A 156 -12.91 -13.62 4.86
N THR A 157 -13.70 -14.32 5.67
CA THR A 157 -13.63 -15.79 5.75
C THR A 157 -14.55 -16.41 4.70
N TRP A 158 -13.96 -17.09 3.71
CA TRP A 158 -14.72 -17.78 2.65
C TRP A 158 -15.25 -19.14 3.13
N PRO A 159 -16.51 -19.51 2.80
CA PRO A 159 -17.02 -20.84 3.10
C PRO A 159 -16.23 -21.91 2.34
N SER A 160 -16.07 -23.09 2.95
CA SER A 160 -15.45 -24.24 2.28
C SER A 160 -16.39 -24.82 1.23
N GLU A 161 -15.85 -25.09 0.06
CA GLU A 161 -16.59 -25.69 -1.05
C GLU A 161 -16.98 -27.15 -0.75
N PRO A 162 -18.22 -27.59 -1.05
CA PRO A 162 -18.62 -28.98 -0.91
C PRO A 162 -17.87 -29.91 -1.87
N SER A 163 -17.58 -31.15 -1.43
CA SER A 163 -16.99 -32.21 -2.25
C SER A 163 -18.01 -32.93 -3.14
#